data_AF-A0A8B6GZN2-F1
#
_entry.id   AF-A0A8B6GZN2-F1
#
_cell.length_a   1.000
_cell.length_b   1.000
_cell.length_c   1.000
_cell.angle_alpha   90.00
_cell.angle_beta   90.00
_cell.angle_gamma   90.00
#
_symmetry.space_group_name_H-M   'P 1'
#
loop_
_entity.id
_entity.type
_entity.pdbx_description
1 polymer ?
#
loop_
_entity_poly.entity_id
_entity_poly.type
_entity_poly.pdbx_seq_one_letter_code
_entity_poly.pdbx_strand_id
1 'polypeptide(L)'
;MKQKQDIPWLTPEIKRLIRKRDRIHKKIKATKSEKKSDTIKKHRSLKHQVQQKLRTSYWNYIENIIIEDSKLKDSKPSKKFWSFIKNQKSENMGVSPLKVNGITKTNPQDQAEALNHQFHSAFTTPKPLKLSHICELKSLKSETHKFEMKQINITPEGTSKLLKNLNPSKAIGPDKISPHFLKEVHHEISPIISDLFNSSVNTGTVPNDWREALVTPVFKKGAKSKPENYRPISLTCILSKSLEHIIVSSIMKHLDIHDLLYPLQHGFRSKVSCETQLLTFTQQILDYMANGKQTDVVVMDFSKAFDKVDHQRLILKLKRMGINNKNNKLDRGMVIT
;
A
#
# COMPACT_ATOMS: atom_id res chain seq x y z
N MET A 1 27.25 -9.39 7.72
CA MET A 1 27.00 -9.48 6.26
C MET A 1 26.38 -10.84 5.96
N LYS A 2 25.13 -10.92 5.47
CA LYS A 2 24.57 -12.20 5.02
C LYS A 2 25.38 -12.70 3.83
N GLN A 3 26.07 -13.83 3.96
CA GLN A 3 26.74 -14.48 2.84
C GLN A 3 25.73 -14.64 1.70
N LYS A 4 26.07 -14.18 0.49
CA LYS A 4 25.27 -14.45 -0.71
C LYS A 4 25.16 -15.97 -0.82
N GLN A 5 23.96 -16.51 -0.59
CA GLN A 5 23.69 -17.92 -0.83
C GLN A 5 24.03 -18.22 -2.28
N ASP A 6 25.01 -19.09 -2.49
CA ASP A 6 25.43 -19.49 -3.82
C ASP A 6 24.32 -20.38 -4.40
N ILE A 7 23.79 -19.98 -5.56
CA ILE A 7 22.68 -20.69 -6.21
C ILE A 7 23.23 -22.02 -6.72
N PRO A 8 22.76 -23.19 -6.22
CA PRO A 8 23.41 -24.48 -6.46
C PRO A 8 23.53 -24.87 -7.93
N TRP A 9 22.54 -24.51 -8.76
CA TRP A 9 22.52 -24.81 -10.19
C TRP A 9 23.18 -23.73 -11.06
N LEU A 10 23.80 -22.70 -10.46
CA LEU A 10 24.45 -21.63 -11.19
C LEU A 10 25.97 -21.87 -11.28
N THR A 11 26.36 -22.73 -12.21
CA THR A 11 27.78 -23.12 -12.39
C THR A 11 28.68 -21.95 -12.82
N PRO A 12 29.99 -22.01 -12.55
CA PRO A 12 30.95 -21.01 -13.02
C PRO A 12 30.90 -20.79 -14.53
N GLU A 13 30.60 -21.84 -15.29
CA GLU A 13 30.44 -21.78 -16.74
C GLU A 13 29.22 -20.93 -17.15
N ILE A 14 28.07 -21.14 -16.52
CA ILE A 14 26.86 -20.34 -16.75
C ILE A 14 27.09 -18.88 -16.34
N LYS A 15 27.77 -18.65 -15.20
CA LYS A 15 28.16 -17.29 -14.75
C LYS A 15 29.04 -16.59 -15.81
N ARG A 16 29.99 -17.30 -16.44
CA ARG A 16 30.82 -16.75 -17.54
C ARG A 16 29.97 -16.41 -18.77
N LEU A 17 29.03 -17.28 -19.15
CA LEU A 17 28.13 -17.04 -20.29
C LEU A 17 27.19 -15.84 -20.05
N ILE A 18 26.64 -15.70 -18.84
CA ILE A 18 25.84 -14.54 -18.44
C ILE A 18 26.65 -13.25 -18.58
N ARG A 19 27.87 -13.22 -18.03
CA ARG A 19 28.77 -12.05 -18.17
C ARG A 19 29.07 -11.75 -19.63
N LYS A 20 29.29 -12.77 -20.46
CA LYS A 20 29.55 -12.60 -21.91
C LYS A 20 28.32 -12.01 -22.62
N ARG A 21 27.11 -12.51 -22.34
CA ARG A 21 25.84 -11.96 -22.83
C ARG A 21 25.67 -10.49 -22.42
N ASP A 22 25.88 -10.19 -21.15
CA ASP A 22 25.65 -8.85 -20.59
C ASP A 22 26.66 -7.82 -21.14
N ARG A 23 27.92 -8.23 -21.36
CA ARG A 23 28.91 -7.42 -22.06
C ARG A 23 28.43 -7.05 -23.47
N ILE A 24 27.87 -8.00 -24.22
CA ILE A 24 27.31 -7.73 -25.56
C ILE A 24 26.07 -6.84 -25.47
N HIS A 25 25.19 -7.05 -24.48
CA HIS A 25 24.02 -6.20 -24.27
C HIS A 25 24.41 -4.73 -23.99
N LYS A 26 25.45 -4.51 -23.18
CA LYS A 26 26.00 -3.17 -22.93
C LYS A 26 26.56 -2.55 -24.21
N LYS A 27 27.26 -3.32 -25.05
CA LYS A 27 27.74 -2.85 -26.37
C LYS A 27 26.56 -2.44 -27.28
N ILE A 28 25.49 -3.24 -27.34
CA ILE A 28 24.28 -2.91 -28.14
C ILE A 28 23.65 -1.59 -27.69
N LYS A 29 23.60 -1.31 -26.38
CA LYS A 29 23.07 -0.05 -25.85
C LYS A 29 23.95 1.17 -26.17
N ALA A 30 25.26 0.98 -26.33
CA ALA A 30 26.21 2.06 -26.60
C ALA A 30 26.35 2.40 -28.11
N THR A 31 26.00 1.49 -29.02
CA THR A 31 26.22 1.66 -30.47
C THR A 31 24.98 2.23 -31.20
N LYS A 32 25.17 3.29 -32.00
CA LYS A 32 24.12 3.98 -32.78
C LYS A 32 24.02 3.59 -34.28
N SER A 33 24.83 2.64 -34.79
CA SER A 33 25.05 2.38 -36.23
C SER A 33 24.79 0.92 -36.69
N GLU A 34 24.74 0.72 -38.01
CA GLU A 34 24.43 -0.46 -38.86
C GLU A 34 25.08 -1.80 -38.47
N LYS A 35 26.24 -1.80 -37.78
CA LYS A 35 26.87 -3.02 -37.18
C LYS A 35 26.07 -3.65 -36.02
N LYS A 36 24.86 -3.16 -35.76
CA LYS A 36 23.94 -3.62 -34.71
C LYS A 36 23.35 -5.00 -35.00
N SER A 37 23.12 -5.35 -36.27
CA SER A 37 22.41 -6.57 -36.66
C SER A 37 23.13 -7.85 -36.20
N ASP A 38 24.42 -8.00 -36.52
CA ASP A 38 25.20 -9.18 -36.13
C ASP A 38 25.44 -9.26 -34.62
N THR A 39 25.61 -8.10 -33.98
CA THR A 39 25.75 -8.01 -32.53
C THR A 39 24.46 -8.44 -31.82
N ILE A 40 23.29 -8.08 -32.36
CA ILE A 40 21.98 -8.53 -31.87
C ILE A 40 21.81 -10.04 -32.09
N LYS A 41 22.15 -10.58 -33.26
CA LYS A 41 22.11 -12.04 -33.53
C LYS A 41 22.98 -12.80 -32.54
N LYS A 42 24.21 -12.34 -32.30
CA LYS A 42 25.15 -12.91 -31.32
C LYS A 42 24.61 -12.84 -29.90
N HIS A 43 23.97 -11.72 -29.51
CA HIS A 43 23.31 -11.59 -28.21
C HIS A 43 22.13 -12.56 -28.06
N ARG A 44 21.28 -12.70 -29.09
CA ARG A 44 20.15 -13.65 -29.09
C ARG A 44 20.64 -15.10 -28.93
N SER A 45 21.68 -15.49 -29.67
CA SER A 45 22.31 -16.81 -29.56
C SER A 45 22.84 -17.07 -28.14
N LEU A 46 23.60 -16.12 -27.56
CA LEU A 46 24.09 -16.27 -26.18
C LEU A 46 22.97 -16.26 -25.14
N LYS A 47 21.90 -15.49 -25.35
CA LYS A 47 20.71 -15.51 -24.48
C LYS A 47 20.08 -16.90 -24.49
N HIS A 48 19.89 -17.49 -25.68
CA HIS A 48 19.36 -18.84 -25.83
C HIS A 48 20.26 -19.89 -25.17
N GLN A 49 21.57 -19.83 -25.41
CA GLN A 49 22.54 -20.74 -24.78
C GLN A 49 22.52 -20.65 -23.24
N VAL A 50 22.44 -19.43 -22.69
CA VAL A 50 22.31 -19.22 -21.24
C VAL A 50 21.01 -19.86 -20.73
N GLN A 51 19.88 -19.64 -21.40
CA GLN A 51 18.59 -20.21 -21.01
C GLN A 51 18.61 -21.74 -21.04
N GLN A 52 19.16 -22.33 -22.11
CA GLN A 52 19.27 -23.78 -22.26
C GLN A 52 20.16 -24.38 -21.16
N LYS A 53 21.38 -23.85 -20.97
CA LYS A 53 22.29 -24.37 -19.94
C LYS A 53 21.75 -24.17 -18.53
N LEU A 54 21.07 -23.06 -18.26
CA LEU A 54 20.46 -22.81 -16.96
C LEU A 54 19.33 -23.80 -16.70
N ARG A 55 18.48 -24.08 -17.71
CA ARG A 55 17.40 -25.08 -17.62
C ARG A 55 17.98 -26.47 -17.38
N THR A 56 18.97 -26.89 -18.16
CA THR A 56 19.63 -28.20 -18.00
C THR A 56 20.27 -28.32 -16.62
N SER A 57 21.05 -27.33 -16.18
CA SER A 57 21.71 -27.38 -14.87
C SER A 57 20.72 -27.38 -13.71
N TYR A 58 19.56 -26.73 -13.87
CA TYR A 58 18.49 -26.77 -12.88
C TYR A 58 17.83 -28.15 -12.80
N TRP A 59 17.51 -28.76 -13.96
CA TRP A 59 16.93 -30.10 -13.99
C TRP A 59 17.90 -31.16 -13.46
N ASN A 60 19.18 -31.10 -13.81
CA ASN A 60 20.19 -32.00 -13.26
C ASN A 60 20.32 -31.85 -11.73
N TYR A 61 20.19 -30.62 -11.21
CA TYR A 61 20.18 -30.39 -9.77
C TYR A 61 18.96 -31.03 -9.09
N ILE A 62 17.77 -30.91 -9.68
CA ILE A 62 16.56 -31.57 -9.19
C ILE A 62 16.69 -33.08 -9.25
N GLU A 63 17.14 -33.60 -10.39
CA GLU A 63 17.33 -35.03 -10.62
C GLU A 63 18.30 -35.62 -9.61
N ASN A 64 19.40 -34.92 -9.30
CA ASN A 64 20.30 -35.33 -8.23
C ASN A 64 19.65 -35.33 -6.85
N ILE A 65 18.79 -34.34 -6.53
CA ILE A 65 18.04 -34.35 -5.26
C ILE A 65 17.10 -35.56 -5.20
N ILE A 66 16.40 -35.88 -6.29
CA ILE A 66 15.43 -36.98 -6.35
C ILE A 66 16.15 -38.34 -6.32
N ILE A 67 17.26 -38.49 -7.04
CA ILE A 67 18.07 -39.72 -7.08
C ILE A 67 18.80 -39.96 -5.76
N GLU A 68 19.33 -38.91 -5.11
CA GLU A 68 19.91 -39.03 -3.75
C GLU A 68 18.85 -39.55 -2.76
N ASP A 69 17.60 -39.12 -2.91
CA ASP A 69 16.49 -39.52 -2.04
C ASP A 69 15.96 -40.93 -2.35
N SER A 70 15.85 -41.32 -3.63
CA SER A 70 15.32 -42.63 -4.03
C SER A 70 16.25 -43.80 -3.70
N LYS A 71 17.54 -43.53 -3.46
CA LYS A 71 18.51 -44.50 -2.94
C LYS A 71 18.31 -44.82 -1.45
N LEU A 72 17.55 -44.01 -0.73
CA LEU A 72 17.23 -44.20 0.68
C LEU A 72 15.97 -45.06 0.84
N LYS A 73 16.01 -46.31 0.39
CA LYS A 73 14.82 -47.19 0.28
C LYS A 73 14.01 -47.37 1.57
N ASP A 74 14.59 -47.16 2.76
CA ASP A 74 13.92 -47.35 4.06
C ASP A 74 14.17 -46.21 5.08
N SER A 75 14.62 -45.02 4.66
CA SER A 75 14.89 -43.91 5.59
C SER A 75 14.19 -42.61 5.19
N LYS A 76 13.98 -41.73 6.18
CA LYS A 76 13.28 -40.45 5.99
C LYS A 76 13.96 -39.65 4.86
N PRO A 77 13.16 -38.93 4.02
CA PRO A 77 13.71 -38.11 2.94
C PRO A 77 14.76 -37.12 3.45
N SER A 78 15.79 -36.90 2.65
CA SER A 78 16.95 -36.08 2.97
C SER A 78 16.57 -34.65 3.35
N LYS A 79 17.38 -34.04 4.23
CA LYS A 79 17.23 -32.63 4.62
C LYS A 79 17.25 -31.67 3.41
N LYS A 80 17.97 -32.05 2.34
CA LYS A 80 18.03 -31.29 1.08
C LYS A 80 16.69 -31.33 0.34
N PHE A 81 16.06 -32.51 0.24
CA PHE A 81 14.73 -32.67 -0.36
C PHE A 81 13.67 -31.83 0.37
N TRP A 82 13.59 -31.95 1.70
CA TRP A 82 12.63 -31.16 2.48
C TRP A 82 12.90 -29.65 2.44
N SER A 83 14.16 -29.23 2.41
CA SER A 83 14.53 -27.82 2.22
C SER A 83 14.06 -27.29 0.85
N PHE A 84 14.25 -28.08 -0.21
CA PHE A 84 13.79 -27.76 -1.56
C PHE A 84 12.25 -27.65 -1.63
N ILE A 85 11.53 -28.64 -1.12
CA ILE A 85 10.05 -28.65 -1.08
C ILE A 85 9.51 -27.47 -0.24
N LYS A 86 10.13 -27.18 0.91
CA LYS A 86 9.73 -26.05 1.76
C LYS A 86 9.92 -24.70 1.07
N ASN A 87 10.97 -24.55 0.26
CA ASN A 87 11.20 -23.34 -0.52
C ASN A 87 10.29 -23.23 -1.75
N GLN A 88 9.76 -24.34 -2.27
CA GLN A 88 8.78 -24.34 -3.36
C GLN A 88 7.35 -24.12 -2.88
N LYS A 89 7.02 -24.53 -1.65
CA LYS A 89 5.79 -24.14 -0.97
C LYS A 89 5.89 -22.67 -0.57
N SER A 90 5.68 -21.76 -1.53
CA SER A 90 5.29 -20.39 -1.19
C SER A 90 4.13 -20.48 -0.19
N GLU A 91 4.22 -19.81 0.95
CA GLU A 91 3.15 -19.72 1.95
C GLU A 91 1.94 -18.94 1.37
N ASN A 92 1.27 -19.49 0.35
CA ASN A 92 -0.08 -19.13 -0.05
C ASN A 92 -1.08 -20.01 0.69
N MET A 93 -0.84 -20.29 1.96
CA MET A 93 -1.95 -20.73 2.81
C MET A 93 -2.68 -19.45 3.17
N GLY A 94 -3.95 -19.35 2.77
CA GLY A 94 -4.83 -18.24 3.09
C GLY A 94 -4.99 -18.03 4.60
N VAL A 95 -6.19 -17.70 5.05
CA VAL A 95 -6.42 -17.55 6.49
C VAL A 95 -6.20 -18.90 7.18
N SER A 96 -5.34 -18.92 8.21
CA SER A 96 -5.09 -20.14 8.99
C SER A 96 -6.35 -20.48 9.82
N PRO A 97 -6.57 -21.75 10.20
CA PRO A 97 -7.67 -22.12 11.08
C PRO A 97 -7.75 -21.22 12.31
N LEU A 98 -8.91 -20.56 12.49
CA LEU A 98 -9.12 -19.59 13.54
C LEU A 98 -9.73 -20.25 14.77
N LYS A 99 -9.26 -19.93 15.96
CA LYS A 99 -9.83 -20.38 17.23
C LYS A 99 -10.63 -19.25 17.84
N VAL A 100 -11.95 -19.45 17.94
CA VAL A 100 -12.88 -18.52 18.58
C VAL A 100 -13.66 -19.29 19.63
N ASN A 101 -13.62 -18.83 20.88
CA ASN A 101 -14.30 -19.48 22.02
C ASN A 101 -13.99 -20.98 22.17
N GLY A 102 -12.74 -21.38 21.95
CA GLY A 102 -12.30 -22.78 22.02
C GLY A 102 -12.62 -23.64 20.79
N ILE A 103 -13.46 -23.15 19.87
CA ILE A 103 -13.83 -23.85 18.64
C ILE A 103 -12.88 -23.45 17.51
N THR A 104 -12.37 -24.43 16.78
CA THR A 104 -11.51 -24.19 15.61
C THR A 104 -12.36 -24.11 14.35
N LYS A 105 -12.37 -22.93 13.72
CA LYS A 105 -13.00 -22.63 12.44
C LYS A 105 -12.03 -22.90 11.29
N THR A 106 -12.34 -23.93 10.51
CA THR A 106 -11.57 -24.35 9.32
C THR A 106 -12.30 -24.03 8.01
N ASN A 107 -13.62 -23.91 8.03
CA ASN A 107 -14.43 -23.50 6.88
C ASN A 107 -14.12 -22.03 6.51
N PRO A 108 -13.83 -21.71 5.23
CA PRO A 108 -13.62 -20.32 4.79
C PRO A 108 -14.74 -19.36 5.18
N GLN A 109 -16.01 -19.79 5.14
CA GLN A 109 -17.16 -18.95 5.52
C GLN A 109 -17.10 -18.58 7.01
N ASP A 110 -17.01 -19.59 7.88
CA ASP A 110 -16.87 -19.38 9.33
C ASP A 110 -15.63 -18.53 9.69
N GLN A 111 -14.54 -18.68 8.94
CA GLN A 111 -13.34 -17.87 9.13
C GLN A 111 -13.58 -16.41 8.76
N ALA A 112 -14.26 -16.16 7.63
CA ALA A 112 -14.62 -14.83 7.20
C ALA A 112 -15.57 -14.15 8.21
N GLU A 113 -16.57 -14.87 8.72
CA GLU A 113 -17.49 -14.37 9.74
C GLU A 113 -16.78 -14.05 11.05
N ALA A 114 -15.90 -14.95 11.52
CA ALA A 114 -15.09 -14.73 12.72
C ALA A 114 -14.21 -13.47 12.61
N LEU A 115 -13.57 -13.28 11.45
CA LEU A 115 -12.78 -12.07 11.18
C LEU A 115 -13.66 -10.83 11.09
N ASN A 116 -14.81 -10.93 10.42
CA ASN A 116 -15.74 -9.81 10.29
C ASN A 116 -16.25 -9.34 11.65
N HIS A 117 -16.65 -10.26 12.53
CA HIS A 117 -17.02 -9.92 13.91
C HIS A 117 -15.88 -9.23 14.67
N GLN A 118 -14.65 -9.73 14.53
CA GLN A 118 -13.49 -9.10 15.16
C GLN A 118 -13.24 -7.69 14.62
N PHE A 119 -13.29 -7.49 13.30
CA PHE A 119 -13.09 -6.19 12.69
C PHE A 119 -14.21 -5.22 13.04
N HIS A 120 -15.46 -5.67 13.03
CA HIS A 120 -16.61 -4.87 13.44
C HIS A 120 -16.50 -4.39 14.90
N SER A 121 -16.03 -5.27 15.80
CA SER A 121 -15.84 -4.92 17.23
C SER A 121 -14.82 -3.80 17.48
N ALA A 122 -13.99 -3.47 16.48
CA ALA A 122 -12.99 -2.41 16.58
C ALA A 122 -13.58 -1.00 16.41
N PHE A 123 -14.71 -0.87 15.70
CA PHE A 123 -15.33 0.41 15.41
C PHE A 123 -16.04 0.97 16.64
N THR A 124 -15.98 2.29 16.80
CA THR A 124 -16.68 2.98 17.89
C THR A 124 -18.12 3.25 17.50
N THR A 125 -19.07 3.00 18.40
CA THR A 125 -20.45 3.44 18.20
C THR A 125 -20.51 4.98 18.24
N PRO A 126 -21.12 5.64 17.24
CA PRO A 126 -21.20 7.10 17.23
C PRO A 126 -21.93 7.59 18.49
N LYS A 127 -21.23 8.32 19.36
CA LYS A 127 -21.87 9.01 20.48
C LYS A 127 -22.32 10.39 19.99
N PRO A 128 -23.58 10.79 20.22
CA PRO A 128 -24.03 12.11 19.84
C PRO A 128 -23.17 13.18 20.51
N LEU A 129 -22.79 14.21 19.74
CA LEU A 129 -22.06 15.37 20.26
C LEU A 129 -22.86 16.02 21.40
N LYS A 130 -22.26 16.09 22.60
CA LYS A 130 -22.82 16.80 23.74
C LYS A 130 -22.86 18.31 23.46
N LEU A 131 -23.92 18.98 23.92
CA LEU A 131 -24.14 20.42 23.77
C LEU A 131 -22.99 21.27 24.35
N SER A 132 -22.35 20.81 25.42
CA SER A 132 -21.18 21.47 26.03
C SER A 132 -19.99 21.60 25.07
N HIS A 133 -19.70 20.56 24.27
CA HIS A 133 -18.65 20.62 23.25
C HIS A 133 -19.01 21.60 22.13
N ILE A 134 -20.30 21.72 21.78
CA ILE A 134 -20.75 22.71 20.79
C ILE A 134 -20.52 24.13 21.32
N CYS A 135 -20.70 24.37 22.62
CA CYS A 135 -20.50 25.67 23.25
C CYS A 135 -19.02 26.07 23.37
N GLU A 136 -18.13 25.18 23.81
CA GLU A 136 -16.67 25.41 23.76
C GLU A 136 -16.19 25.70 22.34
N LEU A 137 -16.80 25.04 21.35
CA LEU A 137 -16.47 25.27 19.95
C LEU A 137 -17.05 26.60 19.41
N LYS A 138 -18.12 27.14 20.01
CA LYS A 138 -18.72 28.44 19.64
C LYS A 138 -17.98 29.63 20.27
N SER A 139 -17.30 29.47 21.40
CA SER A 139 -16.52 30.56 22.02
C SER A 139 -15.18 30.86 21.30
N LEU A 140 -14.71 29.95 20.45
CA LEU A 140 -13.52 30.12 19.58
C LEU A 140 -13.84 30.76 18.20
N LYS A 141 -15.02 31.37 18.04
CA LYS A 141 -15.52 31.95 16.77
C LYS A 141 -14.73 33.17 16.26
N SER A 142 -13.78 33.70 17.02
CA SER A 142 -13.16 34.98 16.71
C SER A 142 -12.18 34.94 15.52
N GLU A 143 -11.72 33.75 15.08
CA GLU A 143 -10.70 33.64 14.03
C GLU A 143 -11.15 32.84 12.79
N THR A 144 -12.38 32.31 12.78
CA THR A 144 -12.84 31.26 11.85
C THR A 144 -13.09 31.70 10.40
N HIS A 145 -12.81 32.96 10.02
CA HIS A 145 -13.17 33.53 8.72
C HIS A 145 -12.00 33.97 7.84
N LYS A 146 -10.75 33.71 8.21
CA LYS A 146 -9.62 34.27 7.44
C LYS A 146 -9.29 33.52 6.15
N PHE A 147 -9.59 32.21 6.07
CA PHE A 147 -9.19 31.37 4.94
C PHE A 147 -10.34 30.45 4.50
N GLU A 148 -10.63 30.43 3.21
CA GLU A 148 -11.62 29.54 2.59
C GLU A 148 -10.96 28.71 1.48
N MET A 149 -11.20 27.41 1.49
CA MET A 149 -10.67 26.50 0.49
C MET A 149 -11.38 26.75 -0.85
N LYS A 150 -10.58 26.93 -1.91
CA LYS A 150 -11.10 27.05 -3.29
C LYS A 150 -11.83 25.76 -3.71
N GLN A 151 -12.84 25.92 -4.56
CA GLN A 151 -13.55 24.79 -5.14
C GLN A 151 -12.59 23.89 -5.93
N ILE A 152 -12.77 22.58 -5.80
CA ILE A 152 -12.02 21.60 -6.57
C ILE A 152 -12.62 21.55 -7.97
N ASN A 153 -11.81 21.89 -8.97
CA ASN A 153 -12.18 21.73 -10.38
C ASN A 153 -11.33 20.63 -11.00
N ILE A 154 -12.00 19.60 -11.55
CA ILE A 154 -11.36 18.41 -12.10
C ILE A 154 -11.46 18.46 -13.62
N THR A 155 -10.33 18.59 -14.31
CA THR A 155 -10.32 18.67 -15.78
C THR A 155 -10.09 17.30 -16.43
N PRO A 156 -10.54 17.11 -17.69
CA PRO A 156 -10.25 15.90 -18.46
C PRO A 156 -8.74 15.64 -18.60
N GLU A 157 -7.92 16.68 -18.80
CA GLU A 157 -6.46 16.53 -18.96
C GLU A 157 -5.79 16.07 -17.65
N GLY A 158 -6.23 16.64 -16.52
CA GLY A 158 -5.78 16.23 -15.19
C GLY A 158 -6.16 14.78 -14.89
N THR A 159 -7.38 14.39 -15.24
CA THR A 159 -7.90 13.03 -15.10
C THR A 159 -7.11 12.05 -15.97
N SER A 160 -6.85 12.42 -17.23
CA SER A 160 -6.06 11.64 -18.19
C SER A 160 -4.64 11.40 -17.69
N LYS A 161 -3.99 12.45 -17.15
CA LYS A 161 -2.68 12.32 -16.52
C LYS A 161 -2.71 11.42 -15.29
N LEU A 162 -3.76 11.50 -14.47
CA LEU A 162 -3.91 10.65 -13.29
C LEU A 162 -4.07 9.17 -13.68
N LEU A 163 -4.95 8.87 -14.64
CA LEU A 163 -5.21 7.51 -15.12
C LEU A 163 -3.98 6.90 -15.82
N LYS A 164 -3.27 7.68 -16.64
CA LYS A 164 -2.02 7.25 -17.29
C LYS A 164 -0.93 6.85 -16.29
N ASN A 165 -0.91 7.47 -15.12
CA ASN A 165 0.08 7.23 -14.07
C ASN A 165 -0.34 6.16 -13.06
N LEU A 166 -1.48 5.49 -13.26
CA LEU A 166 -1.87 4.35 -12.44
C LEU A 166 -0.80 3.25 -12.50
N ASN A 167 -0.59 2.60 -11.35
CA ASN A 167 0.23 1.39 -11.27
C ASN A 167 -0.60 0.20 -11.75
N PRO A 168 -0.23 -0.44 -12.88
CA PRO A 168 -1.02 -1.53 -13.48
C PRO A 168 -1.05 -2.80 -12.62
N SER A 169 -0.13 -2.94 -11.67
CA SER A 169 -0.05 -4.10 -10.76
C SER A 169 -0.88 -3.94 -9.48
N LYS A 170 -1.63 -2.84 -9.32
CA LYS A 170 -2.53 -2.68 -8.17
C LYS A 170 -3.67 -3.69 -8.22
N ALA A 171 -4.07 -4.16 -7.04
CA ALA A 171 -5.21 -5.05 -6.89
C ALA A 171 -6.51 -4.39 -7.34
N ILE A 172 -7.40 -5.21 -7.89
CA ILE A 172 -8.69 -4.82 -8.44
C ILE A 172 -9.72 -4.72 -7.30
N GLY A 173 -10.63 -3.75 -7.40
CA GLY A 173 -11.72 -3.56 -6.44
C GLY A 173 -12.94 -4.45 -6.73
N PRO A 174 -14.08 -4.21 -6.04
CA PRO A 174 -15.33 -4.94 -6.25
C PRO A 174 -15.89 -4.80 -7.67
N ASP A 175 -15.63 -3.65 -8.31
CA ASP A 175 -16.04 -3.27 -9.67
C ASP A 175 -15.37 -4.11 -10.79
N LYS A 176 -14.35 -4.90 -10.45
CA LYS A 176 -13.58 -5.73 -11.39
C LYS A 176 -12.85 -4.94 -12.49
N ILE A 177 -12.74 -3.62 -12.35
CA ILE A 177 -12.04 -2.77 -13.33
C ILE A 177 -10.55 -2.75 -13.01
N SER A 178 -9.71 -3.17 -13.97
CA SER A 178 -8.26 -3.20 -13.75
C SER A 178 -7.60 -1.82 -13.93
N PRO A 179 -6.53 -1.50 -13.18
CA PRO A 179 -5.79 -0.25 -13.38
C PRO A 179 -5.06 -0.26 -14.73
N HIS A 180 -4.71 -1.44 -15.25
CA HIS A 180 -4.13 -1.58 -16.57
C HIS A 180 -5.10 -1.14 -17.65
N PHE A 181 -6.36 -1.61 -17.61
CA PHE A 181 -7.39 -1.20 -18.55
C PHE A 181 -7.58 0.32 -18.55
N LEU A 182 -7.81 0.93 -17.37
CA LEU A 182 -7.98 2.38 -17.22
C LEU A 182 -6.80 3.19 -17.76
N LYS A 183 -5.59 2.62 -17.69
CA LYS A 183 -4.38 3.24 -18.21
C LYS A 183 -4.28 3.16 -19.72
N GLU A 184 -4.75 2.09 -20.35
CA GLU A 184 -4.73 1.95 -21.81
C GLU A 184 -5.76 2.86 -22.49
N VAL A 185 -6.97 2.97 -21.92
CA VAL A 185 -8.08 3.78 -22.49
C VAL A 185 -8.16 5.19 -21.91
N HIS A 186 -7.08 5.66 -21.28
CA HIS A 186 -7.11 6.85 -20.43
C HIS A 186 -7.56 8.10 -21.18
N HIS A 187 -7.25 8.22 -22.47
CA HIS A 187 -7.57 9.41 -23.25
C HIS A 187 -9.07 9.52 -23.51
N GLU A 188 -9.68 8.40 -23.87
CA GLU A 188 -11.08 8.27 -24.26
C GLU A 188 -12.03 8.41 -23.07
N ILE A 189 -11.69 7.84 -21.92
CA ILE A 189 -12.59 7.82 -20.76
C ILE A 189 -12.46 9.06 -19.86
N SER A 190 -11.37 9.83 -20.00
CA SER A 190 -11.09 10.95 -19.09
C SER A 190 -12.18 12.02 -19.02
N PRO A 191 -12.83 12.44 -20.12
CA PRO A 191 -13.93 13.38 -20.05
C PRO A 191 -15.07 12.87 -19.17
N ILE A 192 -15.50 11.61 -19.40
CA ILE A 192 -16.58 10.96 -18.65
C ILE A 192 -16.22 10.83 -17.16
N ILE A 193 -15.00 10.39 -16.86
CA ILE A 193 -14.53 10.24 -15.48
C ILE A 193 -14.41 11.61 -14.79
N SER A 194 -13.98 12.65 -15.50
CA SER A 194 -13.90 14.00 -14.94
C SER A 194 -15.28 14.56 -14.60
N ASP A 195 -16.28 14.34 -15.44
CA ASP A 195 -17.66 14.73 -15.18
C ASP A 195 -18.25 13.97 -13.98
N LEU A 196 -17.96 12.67 -13.88
CA LEU A 196 -18.36 11.85 -12.74
C LEU A 196 -17.73 12.33 -11.43
N PHE A 197 -16.44 12.68 -11.46
CA PHE A 197 -15.72 13.21 -10.31
C PHE A 197 -16.26 14.59 -9.89
N ASN A 198 -16.43 15.52 -10.83
CA ASN A 198 -17.01 16.84 -10.53
C ASN A 198 -18.42 16.71 -9.97
N SER A 199 -19.24 15.85 -10.56
CA SER A 199 -20.59 15.55 -10.04
C SER A 199 -20.53 15.07 -8.60
N SER A 200 -19.64 14.11 -8.31
CA SER A 200 -19.47 13.55 -6.97
C SER A 200 -19.04 14.60 -5.94
N VAL A 201 -18.12 15.51 -6.30
CA VAL A 201 -17.66 16.60 -5.43
C VAL A 201 -18.78 17.63 -5.17
N ASN A 202 -19.55 17.98 -6.22
CA ASN A 202 -20.60 18.99 -6.15
C ASN A 202 -21.84 18.51 -5.40
N THR A 203 -22.27 17.28 -5.62
CA THR A 203 -23.44 16.69 -4.94
C THR A 203 -23.08 16.12 -3.57
N GLY A 204 -21.83 15.68 -3.42
CA GLY A 204 -21.30 14.95 -2.30
C GLY A 204 -21.75 13.51 -2.18
N THR A 205 -22.15 12.94 -3.30
CA THR A 205 -22.58 11.55 -3.39
C THR A 205 -21.66 10.83 -4.36
N VAL A 206 -21.28 9.59 -4.04
CA VAL A 206 -20.51 8.72 -4.94
C VAL A 206 -21.38 7.58 -5.44
N PRO A 207 -21.02 6.92 -6.55
CA PRO A 207 -21.64 5.67 -6.97
C PRO A 207 -21.67 4.64 -5.83
N ASN A 208 -22.73 3.83 -5.77
CA ASN A 208 -22.87 2.81 -4.72
C ASN A 208 -21.70 1.82 -4.71
N ASP A 209 -21.24 1.40 -5.89
CA ASP A 209 -20.09 0.50 -6.06
C ASP A 209 -18.79 1.04 -5.43
N TRP A 210 -18.67 2.36 -5.27
CA TRP A 210 -17.49 2.98 -4.64
C TRP A 210 -17.54 2.93 -3.11
N ARG A 211 -18.72 2.66 -2.54
CA ARG A 211 -18.94 2.51 -1.09
C ARG A 211 -18.65 1.09 -0.62
N GLU A 212 -18.41 0.17 -1.54
CA GLU A 212 -18.10 -1.23 -1.26
C GLU A 212 -16.59 -1.49 -1.28
N ALA A 213 -16.16 -2.47 -0.50
CA ALA A 213 -14.77 -2.89 -0.42
C ALA A 213 -14.64 -4.40 -0.28
N LEU A 214 -13.67 -5.00 -0.96
CA LEU A 214 -13.25 -6.38 -0.67
C LEU A 214 -12.26 -6.35 0.50
N VAL A 215 -12.70 -6.81 1.67
CA VAL A 215 -11.88 -6.82 2.90
C VAL A 215 -11.02 -8.07 2.92
N THR A 216 -9.71 -7.90 2.74
CA THR A 216 -8.73 -8.99 2.80
C THR A 216 -8.00 -8.98 4.15
N PRO A 217 -8.06 -10.06 4.94
CA PRO A 217 -7.35 -10.15 6.20
C PRO A 217 -5.85 -10.38 5.97
N VAL A 218 -5.01 -9.52 6.55
CA VAL A 218 -3.54 -9.66 6.53
C VAL A 218 -3.01 -9.93 7.91
N PHE A 219 -2.26 -11.01 8.06
CA PHE A 219 -1.64 -11.38 9.32
C PHE A 219 -0.61 -10.34 9.77
N LYS A 220 -0.74 -9.86 11.01
CA LYS A 220 0.11 -8.82 11.59
C LYS A 220 1.24 -9.39 12.45
N LYS A 221 0.90 -10.10 13.53
CA LYS A 221 1.85 -10.67 14.52
C LYS A 221 1.13 -11.65 15.44
N GLY A 222 1.87 -12.44 16.24
CA GLY A 222 1.30 -13.34 17.25
C GLY A 222 0.85 -14.69 16.68
N ALA A 223 -0.20 -15.28 17.25
CA ALA A 223 -0.72 -16.56 16.79
C ALA A 223 -1.66 -16.38 15.58
N LYS A 224 -1.38 -17.08 14.46
CA LYS A 224 -2.22 -17.09 13.25
C LYS A 224 -3.63 -17.68 13.49
N SER A 225 -3.84 -18.38 14.60
CA SER A 225 -5.16 -18.89 14.97
C SER A 225 -6.06 -17.84 15.61
N LYS A 226 -5.58 -16.65 15.96
CA LYS A 226 -6.41 -15.65 16.64
C LYS A 226 -6.86 -14.56 15.65
N PRO A 227 -8.17 -14.25 15.53
CA PRO A 227 -8.66 -13.19 14.64
C PRO A 227 -8.05 -11.80 14.94
N GLU A 228 -7.81 -11.47 16.20
CA GLU A 228 -7.22 -10.18 16.65
C GLU A 228 -5.83 -9.89 16.07
N ASN A 229 -5.15 -10.93 15.59
CA ASN A 229 -3.80 -10.84 15.01
C ASN A 229 -3.81 -10.54 13.51
N TYR A 230 -4.99 -10.34 12.92
CA TYR A 230 -5.17 -9.93 11.53
C TYR A 230 -5.58 -8.47 11.45
N ARG A 231 -5.21 -7.82 10.33
CA ARG A 231 -5.65 -6.49 9.95
C ARG A 231 -6.58 -6.57 8.75
N PRO A 232 -7.70 -5.84 8.73
CA PRO A 232 -8.48 -5.69 7.52
C PRO A 232 -7.72 -4.79 6.53
N ILE A 233 -7.59 -5.23 5.27
CA ILE A 233 -7.19 -4.37 4.15
C ILE A 233 -8.38 -4.25 3.21
N SER A 234 -8.91 -3.04 3.09
CA SER A 234 -10.04 -2.73 2.21
C SER A 234 -9.55 -2.46 0.78
N LEU A 235 -9.91 -3.34 -0.15
CA LEU A 235 -9.72 -3.11 -1.58
C LEU A 235 -10.97 -2.42 -2.13
N THR A 236 -10.93 -1.09 -2.24
CA THR A 236 -11.97 -0.28 -2.89
C THR A 236 -11.68 -0.05 -4.37
N CYS A 237 -12.71 0.41 -5.09
CA CYS A 237 -12.66 0.86 -6.49
C CYS A 237 -11.47 1.80 -6.74
N ILE A 238 -10.81 1.62 -7.90
CA ILE A 238 -9.64 2.42 -8.30
C ILE A 238 -10.03 3.88 -8.55
N LEU A 239 -11.21 4.11 -9.13
CA LEU A 239 -11.72 5.46 -9.38
C LEU A 239 -12.10 6.16 -8.08
N SER A 240 -12.66 5.45 -7.09
CA SER A 240 -12.88 6.00 -5.73
C SER A 240 -11.58 6.52 -5.12
N LYS A 241 -10.54 5.67 -5.09
CA LYS A 241 -9.19 6.05 -4.60
C LYS A 241 -8.59 7.22 -5.36
N SER A 242 -8.89 7.32 -6.65
CA SER A 242 -8.42 8.41 -7.51
C SER A 242 -9.07 9.72 -7.13
N LEU A 243 -10.39 9.72 -6.88
CA LEU A 243 -11.11 10.89 -6.38
C LEU A 243 -10.67 11.29 -4.97
N GLU A 244 -10.55 10.33 -4.05
CA GLU A 244 -10.02 10.54 -2.70
C GLU A 244 -8.64 11.23 -2.76
N HIS A 245 -7.76 10.78 -3.65
CA HIS A 245 -6.45 11.38 -3.84
C HIS A 245 -6.52 12.83 -4.32
N ILE A 246 -7.40 13.15 -5.26
CA ILE A 246 -7.61 14.53 -5.74
C ILE A 246 -8.06 15.43 -4.57
N ILE A 247 -9.00 14.95 -3.76
CA ILE A 247 -9.57 15.69 -2.63
C ILE A 247 -8.53 15.90 -1.54
N VAL A 248 -7.86 14.83 -1.10
CA VAL A 248 -6.81 14.90 -0.08
C VAL A 248 -5.67 15.82 -0.54
N SER A 249 -5.24 15.72 -1.80
CA SER A 249 -4.20 16.61 -2.33
C SER A 249 -4.62 18.08 -2.30
N SER A 250 -5.88 18.37 -2.62
CA SER A 250 -6.42 19.74 -2.58
C SER A 250 -6.51 20.26 -1.15
N ILE A 251 -6.99 19.42 -0.21
CA ILE A 251 -7.07 19.75 1.22
C ILE A 251 -5.67 20.00 1.78
N MET A 252 -4.73 19.10 1.55
CA MET A 252 -3.36 19.24 2.07
C MET A 252 -2.68 20.48 1.52
N LYS A 253 -2.88 20.81 0.24
CA LYS A 253 -2.38 22.05 -0.35
C LYS A 253 -2.94 23.30 0.35
N HIS A 254 -4.24 23.31 0.65
CA HIS A 254 -4.87 24.40 1.40
C HIS A 254 -4.28 24.53 2.82
N LEU A 255 -4.14 23.40 3.52
CA LEU A 255 -3.57 23.37 4.87
C LEU A 255 -2.11 23.84 4.91
N ASP A 256 -1.31 23.47 3.92
CA ASP A 256 0.10 23.86 3.82
C ASP A 256 0.26 25.33 3.40
N ILE A 257 -0.58 25.88 2.51
CA ILE A 257 -0.52 27.31 2.10
C ILE A 257 -0.81 28.26 3.28
N HIS A 258 -1.66 27.81 4.20
CA HIS A 258 -2.13 28.62 5.34
C HIS A 258 -1.51 28.20 6.68
N ASP A 259 -0.49 27.34 6.66
CA ASP A 259 0.22 26.84 7.85
C ASP A 259 -0.73 26.34 8.96
N LEU A 260 -1.80 25.64 8.57
CA LEU A 260 -2.86 25.19 9.49
C LEU A 260 -2.52 23.89 10.23
N LEU A 261 -1.42 23.23 9.85
CA LEU A 261 -0.91 22.03 10.51
C LEU A 261 0.22 22.37 11.48
N TYR A 262 0.30 21.63 12.57
CA TYR A 262 1.37 21.80 13.54
C TYR A 262 2.74 21.58 12.88
N PRO A 263 3.73 22.48 13.05
CA PRO A 263 5.01 22.41 12.34
C PRO A 263 5.76 21.10 12.55
N LEU A 264 5.71 20.51 13.74
CA LEU A 264 6.37 19.23 14.06
C LEU A 264 5.48 18.00 13.81
N GLN A 265 4.39 18.13 13.04
CA GLN A 265 3.66 16.96 12.54
C GLN A 265 4.40 16.38 11.33
N HIS A 266 5.14 15.29 11.49
CA HIS A 266 5.87 14.67 10.37
C HIS A 266 5.06 13.58 9.64
N GLY A 267 4.06 12.99 10.31
CA GLY A 267 3.21 11.96 9.71
C GLY A 267 2.31 12.52 8.61
N PHE A 268 2.23 11.80 7.48
CA PHE A 268 1.33 12.09 6.34
C PHE A 268 1.52 13.48 5.70
N ARG A 269 2.67 14.13 5.90
CA ARG A 269 2.99 15.41 5.25
C ARG A 269 4.03 15.22 4.15
N SER A 270 3.96 16.09 3.14
CA SER A 270 4.97 16.12 2.09
C SER A 270 6.29 16.67 2.64
N LYS A 271 7.43 16.23 2.07
CA LYS A 271 8.79 16.72 2.36
C LYS A 271 9.34 16.42 3.78
N VAL A 272 8.58 15.75 4.64
CA VAL A 272 9.03 15.29 5.97
C VAL A 272 8.85 13.78 6.10
N SER A 273 9.62 13.16 6.99
CA SER A 273 9.66 11.72 7.21
C SER A 273 9.92 11.35 8.67
N CYS A 274 9.86 10.06 9.01
CA CYS A 274 10.21 9.55 10.34
C CYS A 274 11.65 9.91 10.73
N GLU A 275 12.57 9.89 9.77
CA GLU A 275 13.98 10.25 9.98
C GLU A 275 14.12 11.73 10.36
N THR A 276 13.38 12.63 9.69
CA THR A 276 13.40 14.06 10.04
C THR A 276 12.82 14.33 11.43
N GLN A 277 11.81 13.56 11.83
CA GLN A 277 11.22 13.65 13.18
C GLN A 277 12.22 13.18 14.24
N LEU A 278 12.86 12.04 14.01
CA LEU A 278 13.87 11.49 14.92
C LEU A 278 15.06 12.44 15.08
N LEU A 279 15.53 13.03 13.98
CA LEU A 279 16.62 14.01 14.00
C LEU A 279 16.24 15.24 14.82
N THR A 280 15.06 15.82 14.56
CA THR A 280 14.58 17.01 15.29
C THR A 280 14.43 16.73 16.78
N PHE A 281 13.86 15.58 17.12
CA PHE A 281 13.70 15.13 18.50
C PHE A 281 15.05 14.91 19.20
N THR A 282 16.00 14.24 18.53
CA THR A 282 17.34 13.97 19.07
C THR A 282 18.10 15.26 19.31
N GLN A 283 18.04 16.20 18.36
CA GLN A 283 18.66 17.52 18.50
C GLN A 283 18.11 18.27 19.72
N GLN A 284 16.78 18.30 19.89
CA GLN A 284 16.15 18.95 21.04
C GLN A 284 16.62 18.36 22.37
N ILE A 285 16.73 17.03 22.48
CA ILE A 285 17.23 16.38 23.69
C ILE A 285 18.68 16.76 23.95
N LEU A 286 19.54 16.70 22.93
CA LEU A 286 20.97 17.03 23.06
C LEU A 286 21.16 18.47 23.50
N ASP A 287 20.40 19.42 22.95
CA ASP A 287 20.45 20.82 23.33
C ASP A 287 20.03 21.04 24.78
N TYR A 288 19.00 20.33 25.26
CA TYR A 288 18.59 20.41 26.66
C TYR A 288 19.62 19.80 27.61
N MET A 289 20.20 18.65 27.24
CA MET A 289 21.27 18.04 28.01
C MET A 289 22.51 18.93 28.08
N ALA A 290 22.92 19.55 26.98
CA ALA A 290 24.07 20.47 26.93
C ALA A 290 23.87 21.70 27.85
N ASN A 291 22.62 22.14 28.01
CA ASN A 291 22.26 23.25 28.89
C ASN A 291 21.94 22.82 30.33
N GLY A 292 22.21 21.56 30.71
CA GLY A 292 21.97 21.04 32.05
C GLY A 292 20.48 21.00 32.46
N LYS A 293 19.55 20.99 31.48
CA LYS A 293 18.11 20.97 31.74
C LYS A 293 17.63 19.53 31.96
N GLN A 294 16.78 19.32 32.96
CA GLN A 294 16.03 18.06 33.10
C GLN A 294 15.12 17.89 31.88
N THR A 295 15.13 16.68 31.30
CA THR A 295 14.33 16.34 30.11
C THR A 295 13.53 15.08 30.36
N ASP A 296 12.21 15.21 30.40
CA ASP A 296 11.27 14.11 30.53
C ASP A 296 10.53 13.86 29.20
N VAL A 297 10.43 12.60 28.78
CA VAL A 297 9.81 12.22 27.51
C VAL A 297 8.54 11.43 27.76
N VAL A 298 7.41 11.93 27.27
CA VAL A 298 6.12 11.24 27.29
C VAL A 298 5.82 10.69 25.89
N VAL A 299 5.75 9.37 25.78
CA VAL A 299 5.39 8.69 24.52
C VAL A 299 3.94 8.24 24.59
N MET A 300 3.12 8.66 23.63
CA MET A 300 1.70 8.34 23.53
C MET A 300 1.40 7.57 22.25
N ASP A 301 0.55 6.54 22.34
CA ASP A 301 0.04 5.81 21.18
C ASP A 301 -1.49 5.68 21.26
N PHE A 302 -2.16 5.94 20.14
CA PHE A 302 -3.61 5.84 20.04
C PHE A 302 -4.03 4.44 19.61
N SER A 303 -4.74 3.74 20.51
CA SER A 303 -5.31 2.43 20.19
C SER A 303 -6.40 2.55 19.12
N LYS A 304 -6.18 1.93 17.95
CA LYS A 304 -7.13 1.89 16.82
C LYS A 304 -7.51 3.29 16.31
N ALA A 305 -6.49 4.14 16.10
CA ALA A 305 -6.67 5.56 15.80
C ALA A 305 -7.68 5.84 14.66
N PHE A 306 -7.61 5.12 13.55
CA PHE A 306 -8.51 5.28 12.40
C PHE A 306 -9.94 4.77 12.69
N ASP A 307 -10.07 3.61 13.35
CA ASP A 307 -11.37 2.99 13.64
C ASP A 307 -12.19 3.76 14.70
N LYS A 308 -11.55 4.65 15.45
CA LYS A 308 -12.15 5.42 16.56
C LYS A 308 -12.38 6.90 16.26
N VAL A 309 -12.14 7.36 15.03
CA VAL A 309 -12.37 8.76 14.68
C VAL A 309 -13.87 9.10 14.72
N ASP A 310 -14.23 10.10 15.50
CA ASP A 310 -15.58 10.68 15.48
C ASP A 310 -15.74 11.58 14.24
N HIS A 311 -16.50 11.09 13.26
CA HIS A 311 -16.73 11.80 11.99
C HIS A 311 -17.38 13.17 12.19
N GLN A 312 -18.25 13.36 13.20
CA GLN A 312 -18.88 14.66 13.43
C GLN A 312 -17.83 15.68 13.90
N ARG A 313 -16.94 15.26 14.82
CA ARG A 313 -15.82 16.10 15.28
C ARG A 313 -14.84 16.41 14.15
N LEU A 314 -14.53 15.43 13.30
CA LEU A 314 -13.67 15.63 12.15
C LEU A 314 -14.24 16.68 11.18
N ILE A 315 -15.52 16.56 10.82
CA ILE A 315 -16.19 17.52 9.94
C ILE A 315 -16.19 18.93 10.55
N LEU A 316 -16.43 19.04 11.86
CA LEU A 316 -16.36 20.34 12.55
C LEU A 316 -14.95 20.95 12.52
N LYS A 317 -13.91 20.12 12.69
CA LYS A 317 -12.51 20.56 12.59
C LYS A 317 -12.17 21.04 11.17
N LEU A 318 -12.62 20.32 10.15
CA LEU A 318 -12.42 20.70 8.74
C LEU A 318 -13.11 22.04 8.41
N LYS A 319 -14.35 22.25 8.86
CA LYS A 319 -15.08 23.52 8.67
C LYS A 319 -14.32 24.71 9.26
N ARG A 320 -13.70 24.53 10.43
CA ARG A 320 -12.87 25.57 11.08
C ARG A 320 -11.59 25.88 10.32
N MET A 321 -11.06 24.92 9.58
CA MET A 321 -9.89 25.11 8.72
C MET A 321 -10.26 25.73 7.35
N GLY A 322 -11.49 26.20 7.17
CA GLY A 322 -11.95 26.81 5.92
C GLY A 322 -12.44 25.81 4.87
N ILE A 323 -12.62 24.54 5.25
CA ILE A 323 -13.06 23.46 4.35
C ILE A 323 -14.56 23.27 4.56
N ASN A 324 -15.36 24.04 3.82
CA ASN A 324 -16.82 24.08 3.99
C ASN A 324 -17.57 23.12 3.05
N ASN A 325 -18.65 22.52 3.57
CA ASN A 325 -19.56 21.62 2.85
C ASN A 325 -20.32 22.28 1.68
N LYS A 326 -20.27 23.60 1.50
CA LYS A 326 -20.94 24.26 0.37
C LYS A 326 -20.22 23.99 -0.97
N ASN A 327 -18.90 23.81 -0.93
CA ASN A 327 -18.06 23.67 -2.12
C ASN A 327 -17.50 22.25 -2.32
N ASN A 328 -17.56 21.41 -1.28
CA ASN A 328 -17.14 20.01 -1.27
C ASN A 328 -18.06 19.26 -0.32
N LYS A 329 -19.24 18.84 -0.77
CA LYS A 329 -20.09 17.98 0.06
C LYS A 329 -19.33 16.65 0.17
N LEU A 330 -18.74 16.35 1.32
CA LEU A 330 -18.14 15.04 1.56
C LEU A 330 -19.13 14.28 2.43
N ASP A 331 -19.93 13.39 1.82
CA ASP A 331 -20.74 12.48 2.60
C ASP A 331 -19.84 11.50 3.38
N ARG A 332 -20.38 10.93 4.46
CA ARG A 332 -19.74 9.90 5.28
C ARG A 332 -19.16 8.76 4.45
N GLY A 333 -19.72 8.50 3.26
CA GLY A 333 -19.23 7.50 2.30
C GLY A 333 -17.86 7.82 1.66
N MET A 334 -17.41 9.08 1.65
CA MET A 334 -16.06 9.46 1.15
C MET A 334 -15.02 9.58 2.26
N VAL A 335 -15.43 9.53 3.54
CA VAL A 335 -14.55 9.73 4.69
C VAL A 335 -13.95 8.42 5.20
N ILE A 336 -14.22 7.28 4.54
CA ILE A 336 -13.84 5.97 5.06
C ILE A 336 -13.09 5.16 4.00
N THR A 337 -11.77 5.30 4.03
CA THR A 337 -10.79 4.26 3.69
C THR A 337 -9.58 4.36 4.60
#